data_AF-A0A0W0ZD42-F1
#
_entry.id   AF-A0A0W0ZD42-F1
#
_cell.length_a   1.000
_cell.length_b   1.000
_cell.length_c   1.000
_cell.angle_alpha   90.00
_cell.angle_beta   90.00
_cell.angle_gamma   90.00
#
_symmetry.space_group_name_H-M   'P 1'
#
loop_
_entity.id
_entity.type
_entity.pdbx_description
1 polymer ?
#
loop_
_entity_poly.entity_id
_entity_poly.type
_entity_poly.pdbx_seq_one_letter_code
_entity_poly.pdbx_strand_id
1 'polypeptide(L)' 'MIIYINDKPLNLDASCTLQEMLAQKTGVAVHVAIAINNQFIPKSMFADTVLREGDRIDLIVPMQGG' A
#
# COMPACT_ATOMS: atom_id res chain seq x y z
N MET A 1 -4.07 -13.83 -4.05
CA MET A 1 -5.10 -12.79 -4.24
C MET A 1 -4.54 -11.64 -5.04
N ILE A 2 -5.34 -10.99 -5.88
CA ILE A 2 -4.89 -9.85 -6.67
C ILE A 2 -5.30 -8.56 -5.98
N ILE A 3 -4.35 -7.64 -5.84
CA ILE A 3 -4.58 -6.24 -5.46
C ILE A 3 -4.05 -5.33 -6.56
N TYR A 4 -4.33 -4.04 -6.48
CA TYR A 4 -3.83 -3.04 -7.43
C TYR A 4 -2.99 -2.02 -6.71
N ILE A 5 -1.79 -1.72 -7.21
CA ILE A 5 -0.93 -0.66 -6.67
C ILE A 5 -0.71 0.38 -7.76
N ASN A 6 -1.20 1.60 -7.57
CA ASN A 6 -1.26 2.64 -8.61
C ASN A 6 -1.76 2.05 -9.95
N ASP A 7 -2.93 1.40 -9.91
CA ASP A 7 -3.59 0.67 -11.01
C ASP A 7 -2.82 -0.52 -11.62
N LYS A 8 -1.64 -0.88 -11.11
CA LYS A 8 -0.91 -2.06 -11.57
C LYS A 8 -1.30 -3.28 -10.73
N PRO A 9 -1.76 -4.39 -11.35
CA PRO A 9 -2.10 -5.59 -10.61
C PRO A 9 -0.85 -6.19 -9.95
N LEU A 10 -0.98 -6.58 -8.70
CA LEU A 10 0.01 -7.33 -7.93
C LEU A 10 -0.67 -8.58 -7.37
N ASN A 11 -0.08 -9.74 -7.67
CA ASN A 11 -0.53 -11.00 -7.11
C ASN A 11 0.21 -11.26 -5.81
N LEU A 12 -0.53 -11.53 -4.74
CA LEU A 12 -0.03 -11.88 -3.42
C LEU A 12 -0.34 -13.35 -3.14
N ASP A 13 0.65 -14.10 -2.65
CA ASP A 13 0.51 -15.54 -2.38
C ASP A 13 -0.47 -15.83 -1.23
N ALA A 14 -0.57 -14.90 -0.27
CA ALA A 14 -1.47 -14.99 0.87
C ALA A 14 -2.01 -13.61 1.26
N SER A 15 -3.09 -13.59 2.05
CA SER A 15 -3.51 -12.37 2.75
C SER A 15 -2.41 -11.91 3.70
N CYS A 16 -2.08 -10.63 3.63
CA CYS A 16 -1.07 -10.01 4.47
C CYS A 16 -1.50 -8.60 4.86
N THR A 17 -0.81 -8.04 5.84
CA THR A 17 -0.99 -6.66 6.26
C THR A 17 -0.33 -5.71 5.27
N LEU A 18 -0.78 -4.45 5.27
CA LEU A 18 -0.16 -3.39 4.47
C LEU A 18 1.33 -3.27 4.79
N GLN A 19 1.71 -3.38 6.07
CA GLN A 19 3.12 -3.35 6.49
C GLN A 19 3.94 -4.50 5.89
N GLU A 20 3.42 -5.73 5.91
CA GLU A 20 4.12 -6.89 5.34
C GLU A 20 4.27 -6.78 3.82
N MET A 21 3.23 -6.32 3.12
CA MET A 21 3.29 -6.09 1.68
C MET A 21 4.37 -5.04 1.33
N LEU A 22 4.43 -3.94 2.08
CA LEU A 22 5.45 -2.90 1.91
C LEU A 22 6.86 -3.42 2.18
N ALA A 23 7.04 -4.26 3.22
CA ALA A 23 8.32 -4.86 3.55
C ALA A 23 8.83 -5.80 2.44
N GLN A 24 7.93 -6.60 1.84
CA GLN A 24 8.27 -7.48 0.72
C GLN A 24 8.66 -6.71 -0.55
N LYS A 25 8.14 -5.51 -0.74
CA LYS A 25 8.31 -4.72 -1.97
C LYS A 25 9.56 -3.83 -1.97
N THR A 26 10.54 -4.10 -1.08
CA THR A 26 11.87 -3.44 -0.91
C THR A 26 12.07 -2.17 -1.75
N GLY A 27 11.95 -0.99 -1.12
CA GLY A 27 12.27 0.29 -1.75
C GLY A 27 11.16 1.35 -1.69
N VAL A 28 10.02 1.07 -1.06
CA VAL A 28 9.02 2.09 -0.79
C VAL A 28 9.55 3.03 0.28
N ALA A 29 10.03 4.19 -0.18
CA ALA A 29 10.69 5.20 0.62
C ALA A 29 9.85 5.58 1.85
N VAL A 30 10.55 5.87 2.94
CA VAL A 30 10.06 6.23 4.29
C VAL A 30 9.04 7.40 4.30
N HIS A 31 8.79 8.05 3.18
CA HIS A 31 7.96 9.26 3.03
C HIS A 31 6.83 9.08 2.00
N VAL A 32 6.20 7.91 1.91
CA VAL A 32 4.99 7.74 1.08
C VAL A 32 3.73 7.87 1.95
N ALA A 33 2.71 8.56 1.43
CA ALA A 33 1.33 8.46 1.93
C ALA A 33 0.62 7.33 1.18
N ILE A 34 -0.17 6.53 1.89
CA ILE A 34 -0.85 5.38 1.30
C ILE A 34 -2.35 5.56 1.46
N ALA A 35 -3.08 5.37 0.37
CA ALA A 35 -4.53 5.24 0.41
C ALA A 35 -4.94 3.84 -0.06
N ILE A 36 -5.94 3.26 0.58
CA ILE A 36 -6.61 2.04 0.14
C ILE A 36 -8.04 2.40 -0.21
N ASN A 37 -8.48 2.08 -1.43
CA ASN A 37 -9.82 2.38 -1.93
C ASN A 37 -10.20 3.85 -1.71
N ASN A 38 -9.29 4.76 -2.08
CA ASN A 38 -9.42 6.22 -1.91
C ASN A 38 -9.46 6.72 -0.45
N GLN A 39 -9.18 5.87 0.53
CA GLN A 39 -9.11 6.25 1.95
C GLN A 39 -7.66 6.22 2.44
N PHE A 40 -7.18 7.34 2.97
CA PHE A 40 -5.84 7.43 3.55
C PHE A 40 -5.71 6.54 4.79
N ILE A 41 -4.64 5.75 4.82
CA ILE A 41 -4.29 4.90 5.94
C ILE A 41 -3.15 5.58 6.72
N PRO A 42 -3.33 5.89 8.01
CA PRO A 42 -2.24 6.38 8.85
C PRO A 42 -1.14 5.32 8.99
N LYS A 43 0.14 5.74 9.05
CA LYS A 43 1.27 4.82 9.22
C LYS A 43 1.13 3.91 10.45
N SER A 44 0.55 4.42 11.54
CA SER A 44 0.28 3.64 12.76
C SER A 44 -0.67 2.47 12.54
N MET A 45 -1.51 2.51 11.50
CA MET A 45 -2.47 1.45 11.17
C MET A 45 -1.92 0.44 10.15
N PHE A 46 -0.71 0.63 9.61
CA PHE A 46 -0.19 -0.25 8.55
C PHE A 46 -0.04 -1.70 9.01
N ALA A 47 0.35 -1.92 10.27
CA ALA A 47 0.47 -3.25 10.85
C ALA A 47 -0.90 -3.93 11.08
N ASP A 48 -1.97 -3.16 11.29
CA ASP A 48 -3.31 -3.68 11.57
C ASP A 48 -4.22 -3.73 10.33
N THR A 49 -3.80 -3.09 9.23
CA THR A 49 -4.58 -3.00 7.99
C THR A 49 -4.32 -4.26 7.15
N VAL A 50 -5.25 -5.21 7.19
CA VAL A 50 -5.21 -6.43 6.37
C VAL A 50 -5.71 -6.12 4.96
N LEU A 51 -4.89 -6.47 3.96
CA LEU A 51 -5.24 -6.30 2.55
C LEU A 51 -6.23 -7.39 2.11
N ARG A 52 -7.16 -7.01 1.25
CA ARG A 52 -8.20 -7.87 0.69
C ARG A 52 -8.06 -7.95 -0.83
N GLU A 53 -8.57 -9.03 -1.39
CA GLU A 53 -8.65 -9.19 -2.83
C GLU A 53 -9.43 -8.03 -3.47
N GLY A 54 -8.87 -7.47 -4.54
CA GLY A 54 -9.43 -6.34 -5.27
C GLY A 54 -9.08 -4.96 -4.71
N ASP A 55 -8.40 -4.87 -3.55
CA ASP A 55 -8.02 -3.58 -2.96
C ASP A 55 -7.18 -2.74 -3.93
N ARG A 56 -7.49 -1.44 -3.99
CA ARG A 56 -6.76 -0.45 -4.77
C ARG A 56 -5.91 0.41 -3.85
N ILE A 57 -4.60 0.30 -4.00
CA ILE A 57 -3.62 0.96 -3.16
C ILE A 57 -2.93 2.05 -3.96
N ASP A 58 -3.06 3.29 -3.50
CA ASP A 58 -2.36 4.43 -4.08
C ASP A 58 -1.16 4.79 -3.22
N LEU A 59 0.03 4.61 -3.78
CA LEU A 59 1.26 5.12 -3.22
C LEU A 59 1.45 6.55 -3.70
N ILE A 60 1.34 7.50 -2.77
CA ILE A 60 1.41 8.93 -3.03
C ILE A 60 2.74 9.43 -2.46
N VAL A 61 3.71 9.66 -3.35
CA VAL A 61 4.97 10.28 -2.97
C VAL A 61 4.76 11.80 -2.98
N PRO A 62 5.04 12.52 -1.88
CA PRO A 62 4.98 13.97 -1.89
C PRO A 62 5.98 14.48 -2.92
N MET A 63 5.50 15.18 -3.93
CA MET A 63 6.37 15.98 -4.79
C MET A 63 6.77 17.21 -3.96
N GLN A 64 8.06 17.36 -3.65
CA GLN A 64 8.56 18.61 -3.07
C GLN A 64 8.34 19.71 -4.11
N GLY A 65 7.27 20.50 -3.94
CA GLY A 65 7.11 21.78 -4.62
C GLY A 65 7.96 22.83 -3.90
N GLY A 66 8.89 23.44 -4.62
CA GLY A 66 9.46 24.75 -4.27
C GLY A 66 8.64 25.87 -4.88
#